data_AF-A0A925W1C4-F1
#
_entry.id   AF-A0A925W1C4-F1
#
_cell.length_a   1.000
_cell.length_b   1.000
_cell.length_c   1.000
_cell.angle_alpha   90.00
_cell.angle_beta   90.00
_cell.angle_gamma   90.00
#
_symmetry.space_group_name_H-M   'P 1'
#
loop_
_entity.id
_entity.type
_entity.pdbx_description
1 polymer ?
#
loop_
_entity_poly.entity_id
_entity_poly.type
_entity_poly.pdbx_seq_one_letter_code
_entity_poly.pdbx_strand_id
1 'polypeptide(L)' 'MATKGLDPIPPGEILREEFMRPLGVSITTLARDLDVPSNRISEIVNGKRAITADTAL' A
#
# COMPACT_ATOMS: atom_id res chain seq x y z
N MET A 1 -14.17 31.33 3.21
CA MET A 1 -14.66 29.94 3.16
C MET A 1 -13.44 29.04 3.03
N ALA A 2 -13.05 28.35 4.11
CA ALA A 2 -11.95 27.39 4.04
C ALA A 2 -12.46 26.13 3.35
N THR A 3 -11.93 25.83 2.18
CA THR A 3 -12.14 24.54 1.51
C THR A 3 -11.58 23.47 2.44
N LYS A 4 -12.46 22.71 3.11
CA LYS A 4 -12.06 21.52 3.84
C LYS A 4 -11.54 20.54 2.79
N GLY A 5 -10.22 20.59 2.56
CA GLY A 5 -9.54 19.67 1.66
C GLY A 5 -9.85 18.25 2.11
N LEU A 6 -10.16 17.38 1.15
CA LEU A 6 -10.33 15.96 1.43
C LEU A 6 -9.05 15.46 2.11
N ASP A 7 -9.21 14.69 3.19
CA ASP A 7 -8.06 14.06 3.82
C ASP A 7 -7.35 13.19 2.77
N PRO A 8 -6.02 13.34 2.60
CA PRO A 8 -5.29 12.56 1.61
C PRO A 8 -5.36 11.08 1.98
N ILE A 9 -5.86 10.25 1.05
CA ILE A 9 -5.91 8.80 1.22
C ILE A 9 -4.48 8.26 1.09
N PRO A 10 -3.96 7.52 2.10
CA PRO A 10 -2.62 6.95 2.01
C PRO A 10 -2.53 5.92 0.88
N PRO A 11 -1.41 5.85 0.14
CA PRO A 11 -1.23 4.87 -0.93
C PRO A 11 -1.41 3.41 -0.48
N GLY A 12 -1.06 3.10 0.77
CA GLY A 12 -1.27 1.77 1.36
C GLY A 12 -2.73 1.39 1.55
N GLU A 13 -3.60 2.37 1.80
CA GLU A 13 -5.04 2.16 1.90
C GLU A 13 -5.62 1.83 0.52
N ILE A 14 -5.21 2.57 -0.51
CA ILE A 14 -5.58 2.29 -1.91
C ILE A 14 -5.10 0.89 -2.32
N LEU A 15 -3.83 0.56 -2.06
CA LEU A 15 -3.28 -0.78 -2.36
C LEU A 15 -4.11 -1.89 -1.72
N ARG A 16 -4.53 -1.72 -0.46
CA ARG A 16 -5.32 -2.74 0.24
C ARG A 16 -6.74 -2.86 -0.29
N GLU A 17 -7.44 -1.73 -0.40
CA GLU A 17 -8.88 -1.71 -0.66
C GLU A 17 -9.21 -1.87 -2.15
N GLU A 18 -8.39 -1.33 -3.05
CA GLU A 18 -8.68 -1.34 -4.49
C GLU A 18 -7.96 -2.46 -5.25
N PHE A 19 -6.89 -3.03 -4.71
CA PHE A 19 -6.12 -4.08 -5.38
C PHE A 19 -6.09 -5.39 -4.60
N MET A 20 -5.55 -5.40 -3.38
CA MET A 20 -5.33 -6.65 -2.64
C MET A 20 -6.64 -7.36 -2.28
N ARG A 21 -7.64 -6.64 -1.74
CA ARG A 21 -8.93 -7.22 -1.37
C ARG A 21 -9.72 -7.72 -2.60
N PRO A 22 -9.90 -6.94 -3.68
CA PRO A 22 -10.63 -7.41 -4.86
C PRO A 22 -9.95 -8.59 -5.58
N LEU A 23 -8.63 -8.63 -5.58
CA LEU A 23 -7.86 -9.71 -6.21
C LEU A 23 -7.62 -10.92 -5.31
N GLY A 24 -8.02 -10.87 -4.02
CA GLY A 24 -7.76 -11.94 -3.05
C GLY A 24 -6.27 -12.15 -2.77
N VAL A 25 -5.44 -11.12 -2.97
CA VAL A 25 -3.99 -11.19 -2.81
C VAL A 25 -3.62 -10.88 -1.37
N SER A 26 -2.85 -11.78 -0.74
CA SER A 26 -2.33 -11.59 0.60
C SER A 26 -1.02 -10.77 0.62
N ILE A 27 -0.67 -10.20 1.77
CA ILE A 27 0.61 -9.49 1.97
C ILE A 27 1.80 -10.39 1.60
N THR A 28 1.77 -11.66 2.02
CA THR A 28 2.86 -12.61 1.77
C THR A 28 2.96 -12.99 0.30
N THR A 29 1.83 -13.15 -0.39
CA THR A 29 1.79 -13.38 -1.84
C THR A 29 2.39 -12.20 -2.59
N LEU A 30 1.90 -10.98 -2.32
CA LEU A 30 2.40 -9.76 -2.97
C LEU A 30 3.90 -9.54 -2.71
N ALA A 31 4.34 -9.77 -1.47
CA ALA A 31 5.73 -9.64 -1.10
C ALA A 31 6.63 -10.63 -1.85
N ARG A 32 6.19 -11.89 -1.99
CA ARG A 32 6.91 -12.92 -2.74
C ARG A 32 6.99 -12.57 -4.23
N ASP A 33 5.88 -12.13 -4.82
CA ASP A 33 5.82 -11.85 -6.26
C ASP A 33 6.63 -10.59 -6.63
N LEU A 34 6.84 -9.67 -5.68
CA LEU A 34 7.71 -8.50 -5.81
C LEU A 34 9.15 -8.73 -5.31
N ASP A 35 9.50 -9.94 -4.87
CA ASP A 35 10.79 -10.28 -4.25
C ASP A 35 11.22 -9.31 -3.12
N VAL A 36 10.26 -8.91 -2.28
CA VAL A 36 10.50 -8.05 -1.11
C VAL A 36 10.12 -8.74 0.19
N PRO A 37 10.72 -8.34 1.32
CA PRO A 37 10.27 -8.79 2.63
C PRO A 37 8.79 -8.45 2.92
N SER A 38 8.02 -9.39 3.47
CA SER A 38 6.60 -9.19 3.83
C SER A 38 6.35 -8.01 4.78
N ASN A 39 7.33 -7.67 5.63
CA ASN A 39 7.24 -6.50 6.50
C ASN A 39 7.15 -5.20 5.69
N ARG A 40 7.83 -5.09 4.53
CA ARG A 40 7.80 -3.91 3.66
C ARG A 40 6.37 -3.65 3.18
N ILE A 41 5.69 -4.67 2.67
CA ILE A 41 4.30 -4.57 2.21
C ILE A 41 3.35 -4.26 3.38
N SER A 42 3.56 -4.92 4.52
CA SER A 42 2.76 -4.65 5.74
C SER A 42 2.91 -3.20 6.22
N GLU A 43 4.12 -2.64 6.23
CA GLU A 43 4.35 -1.26 6.62
C GLU A 43 3.69 -0.27 5.65
N ILE A 44 3.71 -0.55 4.35
CA ILE A 44 3.04 0.26 3.32
C ILE A 44 1.54 0.25 3.55
N VAL A 45 0.92 -0.94 3.64
CA VAL A 45 -0.53 -1.10 3.83
C VAL A 45 -1.02 -0.45 5.14
N ASN A 46 -0.19 -0.46 6.19
CA ASN A 46 -0.50 0.19 7.47
C ASN A 46 -0.10 1.68 7.54
N GLY A 47 0.36 2.27 6.44
CA GLY A 47 0.77 3.69 6.40
C GLY A 47 2.02 4.02 7.23
N LYS A 48 2.77 3.00 7.69
CA LYS A 48 4.01 3.15 8.47
C LYS A 48 5.22 3.43 7.57
N ARG A 49 5.08 3.18 6.26
CA ARG A 49 6.12 3.39 5.25
C ARG A 49 5.53 3.99 3.99
N ALA A 50 6.20 5.01 3.46
CA ALA A 50 5.88 5.57 2.15
C ALA A 50 6.36 4.65 1.03
N ILE A 51 5.66 4.66 -0.10
CA ILE A 51 6.11 3.95 -1.31
C ILE A 51 7.26 4.75 -1.92
N THR A 52 8.46 4.17 -1.95
CA THR A 52 9.66 4.73 -2.56
C THR A 52 9.87 4.18 -3.98
N ALA A 53 10.67 4.86 -4.81
CA ALA A 53 10.99 4.41 -6.17
C ALA A 53 11.56 2.98 -6.23
N ASP A 54 12.36 2.58 -5.23
CA ASP A 54 12.87 1.21 -5.04
C ASP A 54 11.76 0.14 -4.91
N THR A 55 10.54 0.56 -4.57
CA THR A 55 9.37 -0.32 -4.43
C THR A 55 8.47 -0.27 -5.69
N ALA A 56 8.74 0.64 -6.63
CA ALA A 56 7.92 0.85 -7.83
C ALA A 56 8.60 0.37 -9.14
N LEU A 57 9.83 -0.14 -9.05
CA LEU A 57 10.62 -0.75 -10.13
C LEU A 57 10.34 -2.26 -10.21
#